data_AF-A0A1F6ZI49-F1
#
_entry.id   AF-A0A1F6ZI49-F1
#
_cell.length_a   1.000
_cell.length_b   1.000
_cell.length_c   1.000
_cell.angle_alpha   90.00
_cell.angle_beta   90.00
_cell.angle_gamma   90.00
#
_symmetry.space_group_name_H-M   'P 1'
#
loop_
_entity.id
_entity.type
_entity.pdbx_description
1 polymer ?
#
loop_
_entity_poly.entity_id
_entity_poly.type
_entity_poly.pdbx_seq_one_letter_code
_entity_poly.pdbx_strand_id
1 'polypeptide(L)'
;MSNDNGLVDEFEKLQMQKKEIEEKEAELKERIIALAQQKNTDILFGTHKKCSIKEYEKVIYPEDKSPIIELIRKHGLYDKFSMLNYMGLNSAIIKGNIDKEIADLTKKERAFRLSLREIL
;
A
#
# COMPACT_ATOMS: atom_id res chain seq x y z
N MET A 1 30.85 23.01 -21.60
CA MET A 1 29.57 22.34 -21.27
C MET A 1 29.32 21.34 -22.38
N SER A 2 29.11 20.07 -22.05
CA SER A 2 28.77 19.06 -23.06
C SER A 2 27.29 19.20 -23.40
N ASN A 3 26.97 19.37 -24.68
CA ASN A 3 25.61 19.35 -25.20
C ASN A 3 25.20 17.88 -25.37
N ASP A 4 24.10 17.49 -24.75
CA ASP A 4 23.58 16.12 -24.72
C ASP A 4 22.57 15.85 -25.85
N ASN A 5 22.43 16.78 -26.80
CA ASN A 5 21.44 16.73 -27.88
C ASN A 5 19.98 16.65 -27.39
N GLY A 6 19.67 17.24 -26.21
CA GLY A 6 18.30 17.35 -25.71
C GLY A 6 17.77 16.14 -24.94
N LEU A 7 18.66 15.20 -24.57
CA LEU A 7 18.30 14.03 -23.76
C LEU A 7 17.75 14.40 -22.38
N VAL A 8 18.33 15.42 -21.73
CA VAL A 8 17.86 15.93 -20.44
C VAL A 8 16.47 16.54 -20.55
N ASP A 9 16.18 17.28 -21.63
CA ASP A 9 14.85 17.87 -21.86
C ASP A 9 13.79 16.79 -22.12
N GLU A 10 14.14 15.73 -22.86
CA GLU A 10 13.24 14.59 -23.07
C GLU A 10 12.99 13.83 -21.77
N PHE A 11 14.03 13.63 -20.96
CA PHE A 11 13.90 12.98 -19.66
C PHE A 11 13.02 13.79 -18.70
N GLU A 12 13.17 15.12 -18.65
CA GLU A 12 12.32 16.00 -17.85
C GLU A 12 10.85 15.88 -18.27
N LYS A 13 10.56 15.91 -19.58
CA LYS A 13 9.19 15.73 -20.09
C LYS A 13 8.59 14.40 -19.67
N LEU A 14 9.36 13.31 -19.75
CA LEU A 14 8.90 11.99 -19.29
C LEU A 14 8.63 11.97 -17.79
N GLN A 15 9.46 12.64 -16.97
CA GLN A 15 9.22 12.77 -15.53
C GLN A 15 7.94 13.55 -15.23
N MET A 16 7.68 14.64 -15.95
CA MET A 16 6.44 15.40 -15.81
C MET A 16 5.22 14.58 -16.19
N GLN A 17 5.25 13.91 -17.34
CA GLN A 17 4.14 13.05 -17.81
C GLN A 17 3.88 11.92 -16.82
N LYS A 18 4.94 11.30 -16.29
CA LYS A 18 4.82 10.25 -15.27
C LYS A 18 4.09 10.78 -14.03
N LYS A 19 4.48 11.95 -13.53
CA LYS A 19 3.82 12.58 -12.37
C LYS A 19 2.33 12.85 -12.64
N GLU A 20 1.99 13.41 -13.79
CA GLU A 20 0.59 13.67 -14.16
C GLU A 20 -0.25 12.39 -14.27
N ILE A 21 0.34 11.31 -14.81
CA ILE A 21 -0.32 10.00 -14.90
C ILE A 21 -0.54 9.43 -13.49
N GLU A 22 0.45 9.51 -12.60
CA GLU A 22 0.32 9.04 -11.21
C GLU A 22 -0.78 9.80 -10.45
N GLU A 23 -0.88 11.12 -10.63
CA GLU A 23 -1.94 11.96 -10.04
C GLU A 23 -3.33 11.55 -10.57
N LYS A 24 -3.49 11.41 -11.88
CA LYS A 24 -4.75 10.95 -12.49
C LYS A 24 -5.12 9.53 -12.06
N GLU A 25 -4.15 8.64 -11.94
CA GLU A 25 -4.38 7.28 -11.46
C GLU A 25 -4.87 7.28 -10.01
N ALA A 26 -4.30 8.12 -9.14
CA ALA A 26 -4.74 8.28 -7.76
C ALA A 26 -6.19 8.79 -7.68
N GLU A 27 -6.53 9.85 -8.43
CA GLU A 27 -7.90 10.39 -8.49
C GLU A 27 -8.90 9.32 -8.96
N LEU A 28 -8.57 8.58 -10.02
CA LEU A 28 -9.43 7.52 -10.55
C LEU A 28 -9.62 6.39 -9.53
N LYS A 29 -8.57 5.99 -8.80
CA LYS A 29 -8.68 4.97 -7.75
C LYS A 29 -9.67 5.39 -6.67
N GLU A 30 -9.57 6.63 -6.19
CA GLU A 30 -10.49 7.16 -5.16
C GLU A 30 -11.93 7.16 -5.65
N ARG A 31 -12.17 7.61 -6.89
CA ARG A 31 -13.50 7.61 -7.51
C ARG A 31 -14.07 6.21 -7.69
N ILE A 32 -13.25 5.23 -8.07
CA ILE A 32 -13.65 3.83 -8.19
C ILE A 32 -14.04 3.26 -6.82
N ILE A 33 -13.25 3.55 -5.77
CA ILE A 33 -13.55 3.11 -4.39
C ILE A 33 -14.87 3.72 -3.91
N ALA A 34 -15.04 5.04 -4.07
CA ALA A 34 -16.25 5.74 -3.66
C ALA A 34 -17.50 5.19 -4.38
N LEU A 35 -17.40 4.93 -5.68
CA LEU A 35 -18.48 4.34 -6.46
C LEU A 35 -18.83 2.91 -6.02
N ALA A 36 -17.80 2.10 -5.72
CA ALA A 36 -17.95 0.74 -5.22
C ALA A 36 -18.67 0.72 -3.86
N GLN A 37 -18.28 1.62 -2.95
CA GLN A 37 -18.91 1.81 -1.65
C GLN A 37 -20.36 2.29 -1.77
N GLN A 38 -20.64 3.28 -2.63
CA GLN A 38 -22.01 3.78 -2.88
C GLN A 38 -22.92 2.66 -3.38
N LYS A 39 -22.40 1.78 -4.23
CA LYS A 39 -23.14 0.65 -4.82
C LYS A 39 -23.11 -0.61 -3.95
N ASN A 40 -22.41 -0.58 -2.81
CA ASN A 40 -22.19 -1.72 -1.93
C ASN A 40 -21.73 -2.98 -2.70
N THR A 41 -20.73 -2.83 -3.58
CA THR A 41 -20.17 -3.90 -4.42
C THR A 41 -18.65 -3.92 -4.38
N ASP A 42 -18.07 -5.11 -4.38
CA ASP A 42 -16.62 -5.31 -4.47
C ASP A 42 -16.10 -5.39 -5.91
N ILE A 43 -17.00 -5.33 -6.90
CA ILE A 43 -16.65 -5.43 -8.31
C ILE A 43 -17.38 -4.34 -9.10
N LEU A 44 -16.62 -3.60 -9.92
CA LEU A 44 -17.14 -2.66 -10.90
C LEU A 44 -16.75 -3.11 -12.31
N PHE A 45 -17.66 -2.94 -13.26
CA PHE A 45 -17.46 -3.31 -14.67
C PHE A 45 -17.30 -2.05 -15.51
N GLY A 46 -16.21 -2.00 -16.29
CA GLY A 46 -16.05 -1.07 -17.40
C GLY A 46 -16.41 -1.74 -18.72
N THR A 47 -16.02 -1.14 -19.84
CA THR A 47 -16.36 -1.63 -21.19
C THR A 47 -15.68 -2.95 -21.53
N HIS A 48 -14.42 -3.12 -21.11
CA HIS A 48 -13.60 -4.30 -21.44
C HIS A 48 -13.02 -4.98 -20.19
N LYS A 49 -12.89 -4.23 -19.10
CA LYS A 49 -12.25 -4.69 -17.86
C LYS A 49 -13.25 -4.65 -16.72
N LYS A 50 -13.09 -5.57 -15.77
CA LYS A 50 -13.66 -5.45 -14.43
C LYS A 50 -12.57 -5.06 -13.44
N CYS A 51 -12.94 -4.22 -12.48
CA CYS A 51 -12.12 -3.85 -11.34
C CYS A 51 -12.67 -4.56 -10.10
N SER A 52 -11.83 -5.36 -9.46
CA SER A 52 -12.10 -5.89 -8.12
C SER A 52 -11.49 -4.95 -7.08
N ILE A 53 -12.31 -4.53 -6.12
CA ILE A 53 -11.95 -3.68 -5.00
C ILE A 53 -11.94 -4.57 -3.76
N LYS A 54 -10.80 -4.66 -3.09
CA LYS A 54 -10.67 -5.43 -1.84
C LYS A 54 -10.24 -4.49 -0.72
N GLU A 55 -11.11 -4.34 0.28
CA GLU A 55 -10.76 -3.68 1.54
C GLU A 55 -9.82 -4.56 2.36
N TYR A 56 -8.82 -3.94 2.99
CA TYR A 56 -7.91 -4.61 3.91
C TYR A 56 -7.40 -3.64 4.99
N GLU A 57 -7.01 -4.19 6.13
CA GLU A 57 -6.33 -3.41 7.17
C GLU A 57 -4.85 -3.28 6.83
N LYS A 58 -4.37 -2.03 6.76
CA LYS A 58 -2.96 -1.70 6.60
C LYS A 58 -2.38 -1.33 7.97
N VAL A 59 -1.25 -1.94 8.30
CA VAL A 59 -0.49 -1.57 9.50
C VAL A 59 0.47 -0.44 9.14
N ILE A 60 0.37 0.66 9.86
CA ILE A 60 1.25 1.82 9.79
C ILE A 60 2.21 1.77 10.97
N TYR A 61 3.50 1.77 10.64
CA TYR A 61 4.58 1.81 11.61
C TYR A 61 4.98 3.26 11.89
N PRO A 62 5.53 3.56 13.08
CA PRO A 62 6.19 4.82 13.34
C PRO A 62 7.41 4.97 12.42
N GLU A 63 7.84 6.23 12.22
CA GLU A 63 9.05 6.53 11.46
C GLU A 63 10.28 5.88 12.10
N ASP A 64 10.45 6.07 13.42
CA ASP A 64 11.41 5.32 14.22
C ASP A 64 10.80 3.99 14.67
N LYS A 65 11.33 2.90 14.10
CA LYS A 65 10.89 1.54 14.40
C LYS A 65 11.68 0.90 15.53
N SER A 66 12.76 1.52 16.01
CA SER A 66 13.66 0.96 17.03
C SER A 66 12.92 0.42 18.26
N PRO A 67 11.92 1.12 18.84
CA PRO A 67 11.16 0.61 19.98
C PRO A 67 10.42 -0.70 19.70
N ILE A 68 9.90 -0.87 18.49
CA ILE A 68 9.22 -2.10 18.06
C ILE A 68 10.23 -3.26 17.97
N ILE A 69 11.42 -2.98 17.42
CA ILE A 69 12.48 -3.99 17.28
C ILE A 69 12.97 -4.45 18.65
N GLU A 70 13.16 -3.52 19.58
CA GLU A 70 13.59 -3.81 20.95
C GLU A 70 12.57 -4.67 21.70
N LEU A 71 11.27 -4.34 21.61
CA LEU A 71 10.22 -5.17 22.20
C LEU A 71 10.17 -6.56 21.56
N ILE A 72 10.25 -6.67 20.24
CA ILE A 72 10.27 -7.98 19.56
C ILE A 72 11.44 -8.84 20.05
N ARG A 73 12.62 -8.24 20.27
CA ARG A 73 13.79 -8.94 20.83
C ARG A 73 13.58 -9.32 22.29
N LYS A 74 13.10 -8.39 23.13
CA LYS A 74 12.85 -8.61 24.56
C LYS A 74 11.86 -9.75 24.79
N HIS A 75 10.85 -9.87 23.93
CA HIS A 75 9.83 -10.93 24.02
C HIS A 75 10.25 -12.25 23.33
N GLY A 76 11.49 -12.37 22.85
CA GLY A 76 11.98 -13.58 22.18
C GLY A 76 11.29 -13.89 20.85
N LEU A 77 10.60 -12.91 20.26
CA LEU A 77 9.83 -13.08 19.02
C LEU A 77 10.68 -12.83 17.76
N TYR A 78 11.90 -12.32 17.92
CA TYR A 78 12.77 -11.92 16.81
C TYR A 78 13.09 -13.08 15.86
N ASP A 79 13.36 -14.27 16.41
CA ASP A 79 13.67 -15.47 15.61
C ASP A 79 12.44 -16.02 14.89
N LYS A 80 11.25 -15.88 15.51
CA LYS A 80 9.97 -16.30 14.92
C LYS A 80 9.64 -15.54 13.64
N PHE A 81 10.08 -14.29 13.52
CA PHE A 81 9.86 -13.48 12.33
C PHE A 81 10.95 -13.65 11.26
N SER A 82 12.05 -14.39 11.50
CA SER A 82 13.18 -14.56 10.56
C SER A 82 13.66 -13.21 10.00
N MET A 83 14.36 -12.43 10.83
CA MET A 83 14.49 -10.97 10.69
C MET A 83 13.12 -10.28 10.85
N LEU A 84 13.01 -8.95 10.83
CA LEU A 84 11.67 -8.32 10.89
C LEU A 84 10.92 -8.58 9.58
N ASN A 85 10.29 -9.74 9.46
CA ASN A 85 9.34 -10.01 8.40
C ASN A 85 8.06 -9.22 8.67
N TYR A 86 8.02 -7.99 8.14
CA TYR A 86 6.88 -7.10 8.26
C TYR A 86 5.58 -7.72 7.73
N MET A 87 5.63 -8.64 6.76
CA MET A 87 4.42 -9.32 6.28
C MET A 87 3.82 -10.24 7.36
N GLY A 88 4.67 -11.03 8.02
CA GLY A 88 4.28 -11.86 9.16
C GLY A 88 3.83 -11.02 10.36
N LEU A 89 4.57 -9.96 10.66
CA LEU A 89 4.25 -9.03 11.74
C LEU A 89 2.92 -8.31 11.53
N ASN A 90 2.66 -7.81 10.32
CA ASN A 90 1.39 -7.18 9.96
C ASN A 90 0.21 -8.14 10.18
N SER A 91 0.34 -9.38 9.72
CA SER A 91 -0.67 -10.42 9.90
C SER A 91 -0.94 -10.70 11.39
N ALA A 92 0.12 -10.74 12.21
CA ALA A 92 0.00 -10.93 13.65
C ALA A 92 -0.67 -9.74 14.34
N ILE A 93 -0.31 -8.51 14.00
CA ILE A 93 -0.91 -7.27 14.53
C ILE A 93 -2.40 -7.20 14.16
N ILE A 94 -2.74 -7.45 12.89
CA ILE A 94 -4.12 -7.43 12.39
C ILE A 94 -4.97 -8.45 13.16
N LYS A 95 -4.47 -9.69 13.31
CA LYS A 95 -5.17 -10.79 13.98
C LYS A 95 -5.13 -10.75 15.50
N GLY A 96 -4.39 -9.83 16.11
CA GLY A 96 -4.20 -9.78 17.57
C GLY A 96 -3.33 -10.90 18.13
N ASN A 97 -2.50 -11.54 17.28
CA ASN A 97 -1.62 -12.66 17.63
C ASN A 97 -0.21 -12.20 18.01
N ILE A 98 -0.09 -11.02 18.60
CA ILE A 98 1.17 -10.43 19.07
C ILE A 98 0.94 -9.68 20.38
N ASP A 99 2.03 -9.46 21.14
CA ASP A 99 2.01 -8.66 22.35
C ASP A 99 1.37 -7.28 22.10
N LYS A 100 0.53 -6.85 23.06
CA LYS A 100 -0.22 -5.61 22.99
C LYS A 100 0.73 -4.40 22.98
N GLU A 101 1.83 -4.42 23.72
CA GLU A 101 2.81 -3.32 23.72
C GLU A 101 3.38 -3.09 22.31
N ILE A 102 3.59 -4.16 21.53
CA ILE A 102 4.06 -4.06 20.14
C ILE A 102 2.95 -3.54 19.23
N ALA A 103 1.72 -4.03 19.41
CA ALA A 103 0.58 -3.60 18.60
C ALA A 103 0.23 -2.12 18.82
N ASP A 104 0.29 -1.64 20.06
CA ASP A 104 -0.04 -0.26 20.46
C ASP A 104 0.95 0.78 19.90
N LEU A 105 2.15 0.35 19.47
CA LEU A 105 3.10 1.21 18.75
C LEU A 105 2.74 1.39 17.27
N THR A 106 1.74 0.68 16.75
CA THR A 106 1.31 0.76 15.35
C THR A 106 -0.10 1.29 15.22
N LYS A 107 -0.46 1.78 14.03
CA LYS A 107 -1.84 2.15 13.70
C LYS A 107 -2.40 1.21 12.65
N LYS A 108 -3.69 0.87 12.77
CA LYS A 108 -4.43 0.15 11.74
C LYS A 108 -5.27 1.15 10.96
N GLU A 109 -5.09 1.17 9.65
CA GLU A 109 -5.86 2.01 8.73
C GLU A 109 -6.58 1.15 7.70
N ARG A 110 -7.77 1.58 7.28
CA ARG A 110 -8.49 0.95 6.18
C ARG A 110 -7.83 1.36 4.87
N ALA A 111 -7.52 0.39 4.04
CA ALA A 111 -6.96 0.59 2.72
C ALA A 111 -7.68 -0.28 1.69
N PHE A 112 -7.56 0.09 0.41
CA PHE A 112 -8.20 -0.60 -0.68
C PHE A 112 -7.17 -1.04 -1.70
N ARG A 113 -7.30 -2.29 -2.16
CA ARG A 113 -6.52 -2.82 -3.27
C ARG A 113 -7.43 -2.98 -4.47
N LEU A 114 -7.05 -2.33 -5.57
CA LEU A 114 -7.73 -2.46 -6.85
C LEU A 114 -6.99 -3.47 -7.73
N SER A 115 -7.73 -4.27 -8.47
CA SER A 115 -7.19 -5.28 -9.39
C SER A 115 -8.01 -5.33 -10.66
N LEU A 116 -7.38 -5.14 -11.81
CA LEU A 116 -8.05 -5.14 -13.12
C LEU A 116 -7.95 -6.52 -13.76
N ARG A 117 -9.05 -6.99 -14.35
CA ARG A 117 -9.11 -8.23 -15.15
C ARG A 117 -9.98 -8.03 -16.39
N GLU A 118 -9.75 -8.82 -17.44
CA GLU A 118 -10.66 -8.88 -18.59
C GLU A 118 -12.05 -9.37 -18.16
N ILE A 119 -13.07 -8.91 -18.89
CA ILE A 119 -14.41 -9.50 -18.87
C ILE A 119 -14.38 -10.63 -19.90
N LEU A 120 -14.55 -11.87 -19.44
CA LEU A 120 -14.74 -13.05 -20.29
C LEU A 120 -16.13 -13.05 -20.92
#